data_AF-A0A372FD07-F1
#
_entry.id   AF-A0A372FD07-F1
#
_cell.length_a   1.000
_cell.length_b   1.000
_cell.length_c   1.000
_cell.angle_alpha   90.00
_cell.angle_beta   90.00
_cell.angle_gamma   90.00
#
_symmetry.space_group_name_H-M   'P 1'
#
loop_
_entity.id
_entity.type
_entity.pdbx_description
1 polymer ?
#
loop_
_entity_poly.entity_id
_entity_poly.type
_entity_poly.pdbx_seq_one_letter_code
_entity_poly.pdbx_strand_id
1 'polypeptide(L)'
;MKITWTFYPKNQPSVSLELIYDYRLDALKLDCGGIIDRLRNIAIVDWKTFSVFNKGESNEKKAAFAKLVDAANFTHNGFDKDLLLPIDK
;
A
#
# COMPACT_ATOMS: atom_id res chain seq x y z
N MET A 1 9.54 7.43 0.33
CA MET A 1 8.68 8.60 -0.01
C MET A 1 7.27 8.32 0.47
N LYS A 2 6.44 9.32 0.79
CA LYS A 2 5.05 9.07 1.23
C LYS A 2 4.02 10.00 0.59
N ILE A 3 2.82 9.48 0.34
CA ILE A 3 1.65 10.23 -0.14
C ILE A 3 0.40 9.79 0.63
N THR A 4 -0.64 10.62 0.62
CA THR A 4 -1.95 10.25 1.18
C THR A 4 -2.95 10.20 0.04
N TRP A 5 -3.62 9.06 -0.10
CA TRP A 5 -4.72 8.90 -1.04
C TRP A 5 -6.04 8.90 -0.28
N THR A 6 -6.87 9.92 -0.51
CA THR A 6 -8.19 10.04 0.10
C THR A 6 -9.28 9.72 -0.91
N PHE A 7 -10.18 8.83 -0.53
CA PHE A 7 -11.39 8.50 -1.29
C PHE A 7 -12.63 9.03 -0.57
N TYR A 8 -13.58 9.55 -1.35
CA TYR A 8 -14.83 10.14 -0.86
C TYR A 8 -16.03 9.29 -1.28
N PRO A 9 -16.37 8.24 -0.53
CA PRO A 9 -17.55 7.44 -0.79
C PRO A 9 -18.83 8.28 -0.61
N LYS A 10 -19.84 8.03 -1.46
CA LYS A 10 -21.11 8.78 -1.42
C LYS A 10 -21.83 8.52 -0.09
N ASN A 11 -22.20 9.58 0.63
CA ASN A 11 -22.87 9.53 1.93
C ASN A 11 -22.10 8.78 3.03
N GLN A 12 -20.78 8.68 2.91
CA GLN A 12 -19.92 8.07 3.93
C GLN A 12 -18.74 8.98 4.24
N PRO A 13 -18.12 8.84 5.43
CA PRO A 13 -16.89 9.57 5.75
C PRO A 13 -15.79 9.30 4.72
N SER A 14 -14.95 10.30 4.46
CA SER A 14 -13.77 10.10 3.61
C SER A 14 -12.83 9.08 4.24
N VAL A 15 -12.28 8.20 3.44
CA VAL A 15 -11.29 7.21 3.86
C VAL A 15 -9.94 7.63 3.29
N SER A 16 -8.93 7.76 4.15
CA SER A 16 -7.57 8.09 3.75
C SER A 16 -6.66 6.88 3.95
N LEU A 17 -5.85 6.61 2.93
CA LEU A 17 -4.78 5.62 2.95
C LEU A 17 -3.44 6.33 2.86
N GLU A 18 -2.56 6.13 3.85
CA GLU A 18 -1.16 6.56 3.73
C GLU A 18 -0.40 5.52 2.91
N LEU A 19 0.30 5.96 1.86
CA LEU A 19 1.14 5.12 1.03
C LEU A 19 2.60 5.48 1.23
N ILE A 20 3.40 4.48 1.57
CA ILE A 20 4.83 4.58 1.78
C ILE A 20 5.51 3.77 0.68
N TYR A 21 6.30 4.45 -0.14
CA TYR A 21 7.21 3.80 -1.07
C TYR A 21 8.42 3.24 -0.30
N ASP A 22 8.68 1.94 -0.48
CA ASP A 22 9.88 1.27 0.00
C ASP A 22 10.63 0.59 -1.16
N TYR A 23 11.87 1.05 -1.41
CA TYR A 23 12.71 0.54 -2.50
C TYR A 23 13.06 -0.95 -2.36
N ARG A 24 12.98 -1.51 -1.14
CA ARG A 24 13.23 -2.93 -0.90
C ARG A 24 12.19 -3.80 -1.61
N LEU A 25 10.98 -3.30 -1.81
CA LEU A 25 9.90 -4.01 -2.50
C LEU A 25 10.13 -4.09 -4.02
N ASP A 26 10.86 -3.14 -4.61
CA ASP A 26 11.22 -3.16 -6.03
C ASP A 26 12.11 -4.38 -6.37
N ALA A 27 12.99 -4.74 -5.44
CA ALA A 27 13.87 -5.91 -5.58
C ALA A 27 13.11 -7.23 -5.45
N LEU A 28 12.03 -7.25 -4.66
CA LEU A 28 11.20 -8.44 -4.41
C LEU A 28 10.24 -8.76 -5.54
N LYS A 29 9.95 -7.79 -6.43
CA LYS A 29 9.04 -7.96 -7.57
C LYS A 29 7.70 -8.61 -7.17
N LEU A 30 7.08 -8.08 -6.11
CA LEU A 30 5.81 -8.62 -5.61
C LEU A 30 4.69 -8.40 -6.64
N ASP A 31 4.01 -9.49 -7.04
CA ASP A 31 2.87 -9.41 -7.96
C ASP A 31 1.70 -8.58 -7.40
N CYS A 32 1.60 -8.50 -6.07
CA CYS A 32 0.59 -7.70 -5.36
C CYS A 32 0.91 -6.20 -5.33
N GLY A 33 2.12 -5.80 -5.73
CA GLY A 33 2.59 -4.41 -5.72
C GLY A 33 2.90 -3.82 -4.33
N GLY A 34 2.44 -4.46 -3.26
CA GLY A 34 2.74 -4.08 -1.90
C GLY A 34 1.83 -4.74 -0.86
N ILE A 35 1.99 -4.27 0.38
CA ILE A 35 1.24 -4.74 1.55
C ILE A 35 0.45 -3.60 2.18
N ILE A 36 -0.66 -3.93 2.84
CA ILE A 36 -1.50 -2.96 3.55
C ILE A 36 -1.74 -3.40 5.00
N ASP A 37 -1.43 -2.50 5.93
CA ASP A 37 -1.91 -2.55 7.31
C ASP A 37 -3.25 -1.83 7.39
N ARG A 38 -4.34 -2.61 7.41
CA ARG A 38 -5.71 -2.08 7.47
C ARG A 38 -6.05 -1.47 8.82
N LEU A 39 -5.35 -1.84 9.89
CA LEU A 39 -5.60 -1.28 11.22
C LEU A 39 -5.13 0.18 11.26
N ARG A 40 -3.96 0.45 10.66
CA ARG A 40 -3.35 1.79 10.59
C ARG A 40 -3.74 2.58 9.35
N ASN A 41 -4.38 1.96 8.36
CA ASN A 41 -4.58 2.51 7.01
C ASN A 41 -3.27 2.97 6.36
N ILE A 42 -2.24 2.13 6.46
CA ILE A 42 -0.92 2.37 5.85
C ILE A 42 -0.64 1.25 4.85
N ALA A 43 -0.27 1.62 3.63
CA ALA A 43 0.20 0.71 2.61
C ALA A 43 1.68 0.95 2.32
N ILE A 44 2.45 -0.13 2.24
CA ILE A 44 3.86 -0.10 1.86
C ILE A 44 3.97 -0.78 0.50
N VAL A 45 4.45 -0.03 -0.49
CA VAL A 45 4.31 -0.39 -1.89
C VAL A 45 5.62 -0.22 -2.66
N ASP A 46 5.75 -0.98 -3.74
CA ASP A 46 6.81 -0.80 -4.72
C ASP A 46 6.64 0.51 -5.51
N TRP A 47 7.66 0.89 -6.28
CA TRP A 47 7.66 2.12 -7.05
C TRP A 47 6.55 2.15 -8.11
N LYS A 48 6.30 1.00 -8.76
CA LYS A 48 5.31 0.88 -9.82
C LYS A 48 3.91 1.21 -9.29
N THR A 49 3.55 0.63 -8.16
CA THR A 49 2.29 0.80 -7.46
C THR A 49 2.21 2.20 -6.87
N PHE A 50 3.28 2.69 -6.23
CA PHE A 50 3.34 4.06 -5.73
C PHE A 50 3.08 5.10 -6.83
N SER A 51 3.66 4.91 -8.01
CA SER A 51 3.47 5.80 -9.17
C SER A 51 2.01 5.84 -9.62
N VAL A 52 1.29 4.71 -9.59
CA VAL A 52 -0.15 4.66 -9.89
C VAL A 52 -0.94 5.47 -8.87
N PHE A 53 -0.65 5.34 -7.58
CA PHE A 53 -1.32 6.15 -6.56
C PHE A 53 -1.00 7.64 -6.67
N ASN A 54 0.21 7.99 -7.09
CA ASN A 54 0.64 9.38 -7.23
C ASN A 54 0.01 10.05 -8.46
N LYS A 55 0.08 9.42 -9.64
CA LYS A 55 -0.25 10.05 -10.93
C LYS A 55 -1.41 9.40 -11.69
N GLY A 56 -1.79 8.18 -11.34
CA GLY A 56 -2.84 7.43 -12.05
C GLY A 56 -4.23 8.00 -11.83
N GLU A 57 -5.18 7.54 -12.63
CA GLU A 57 -6.60 7.92 -12.51
C GLU A 57 -7.30 7.13 -11.39
N SER A 58 -8.49 7.60 -10.98
CA SER A 58 -9.27 6.99 -9.88
C SER A 58 -9.51 5.49 -10.06
N ASN A 59 -9.78 5.04 -11.29
CA ASN A 59 -9.98 3.62 -11.59
C ASN A 59 -8.69 2.80 -11.43
N GLU A 60 -7.55 3.35 -11.84
CA GLU A 60 -6.25 2.69 -11.69
C GLU A 60 -5.83 2.60 -10.23
N LYS A 61 -6.07 3.66 -9.44
CA LYS A 61 -5.81 3.65 -7.99
C LYS A 61 -6.65 2.61 -7.26
N LYS A 62 -7.93 2.47 -7.63
CA LYS A 62 -8.82 1.42 -7.10
C LYS A 62 -8.33 0.02 -7.47
N ALA A 63 -7.90 -0.17 -8.72
CA ALA A 63 -7.35 -1.44 -9.18
C ALA A 63 -6.04 -1.80 -8.47
N ALA A 64 -5.17 -0.81 -8.24
CA ALA A 64 -3.95 -0.98 -7.46
C ALA A 64 -4.25 -1.32 -6.00
N PHE A 65 -5.21 -0.63 -5.38
CA PHE A 65 -5.65 -0.92 -4.01
C PHE A 65 -6.18 -2.34 -3.85
N ALA A 66 -6.96 -2.83 -4.82
CA ALA A 66 -7.50 -4.18 -4.81
C ALA A 66 -6.43 -5.29 -4.90
N LYS A 67 -5.23 -4.97 -5.38
CA LYS A 67 -4.11 -5.93 -5.47
C LYS A 67 -3.30 -6.04 -4.18
N LEU A 68 -3.38 -5.03 -3.30
CA LEU A 68 -2.61 -5.02 -2.06
C LEU A 68 -3.00 -6.20 -1.17
N VAL A 69 -1.99 -6.91 -0.67
CA VAL A 69 -2.18 -8.01 0.26
C VAL A 69 -2.17 -7.47 1.68
N ASP A 70 -3.09 -7.95 2.50
CA ASP A 70 -3.12 -7.60 3.91
C ASP A 70 -1.82 -8.01 4.59
N ALA A 71 -1.20 -7.11 5.36
CA ALA A 71 0.03 -7.42 6.08
C ALA A 71 -0.15 -8.64 6.98
N ALA A 72 -1.33 -8.86 7.57
CA ALA A 72 -1.61 -10.05 8.40
C ALA A 72 -1.53 -11.37 7.62
N ASN A 73 -1.74 -11.33 6.30
CA ASN A 73 -1.74 -12.49 5.41
C ASN A 73 -0.51 -12.55 4.50
N PHE A 74 0.39 -11.56 4.58
CA PHE A 74 1.55 -11.49 3.70
C PHE A 74 2.63 -12.47 4.16
N THR A 75 2.95 -13.44 3.31
CA THR A 75 4.04 -14.40 3.53
C THR A 75 4.84 -14.50 2.23
N HIS A 76 6.07 -14.00 2.21
CA HIS A 76 6.93 -14.07 1.03
C HIS A 76 8.35 -14.48 1.40
N ASN A 77 8.75 -15.72 1.10
CA ASN A 77 10.12 -16.27 1.14
C ASN A 77 11.11 -15.58 2.11
N GLY A 78 10.78 -15.51 3.41
CA GLY A 78 11.67 -14.97 4.46
C GLY A 78 11.64 -13.44 4.63
N PHE A 79 10.79 -12.71 3.91
CA PHE A 79 10.53 -11.29 4.10
C PHE A 79 9.38 -11.11 5.11
N ASP A 80 9.75 -10.81 6.34
CA ASP A 80 8.78 -10.59 7.41
C ASP A 80 8.14 -9.19 7.29
N LYS A 81 6.81 -9.12 7.43
CA LYS A 81 6.04 -7.87 7.46
C LYS A 81 6.51 -6.92 8.56
N ASP A 82 7.10 -7.46 9.63
CA ASP A 82 7.60 -6.70 10.77
C ASP A 82 8.87 -5.87 10.43
N LEU A 83 9.51 -6.13 9.28
CA LEU A 83 10.62 -5.31 8.75
C LEU A 83 10.14 -4.11 7.91
N LEU A 84 8.87 -4.09 7.55
CA LEU A 84 8.26 -3.09 6.67
C LEU A 84 7.40 -2.12 7.48
N LEU A 85 6.58 -2.62 8.41
CA LEU A 85 5.74 -1.75 9.22
C LEU A 85 6.59 -0.97 10.23
N PRO A 86 6.44 0.37 10.32
CA PRO A 86 7.10 1.14 11.37
C PRO A 86 6.64 0.60 12.72
N ILE A 87 7.61 0.16 13.53
CA ILE A 87 7.40 -0.21 14.92
C ILE A 87 6.92 1.08 15.60
N ASP A 88 5.65 1.14 15.99
CA ASP A 88 5.18 2.17 16.92
C ASP A 88 6.06 2.07 18.17
N LYS A 89 6.88 3.10 18.38
CA LYS A 89 7.75 3.26 19.53
C LYS A 89 6.98 3.89 20.68
#